data_AF-A0A4R2JTI1-F1
#
_entry.id   AF-A0A4R2JTI1-F1
#
_cell.length_a   1.000
_cell.length_b   1.000
_cell.length_c   1.000
_cell.angle_alpha   90.00
_cell.angle_beta   90.00
_cell.angle_gamma   90.00
#
_symmetry.space_group_name_H-M   'P 1'
#
loop_
_entity.id
_entity.type
_entity.pdbx_description
1 polymer ?
#
loop_
_entity_poly.entity_id
_entity_poly.type
_entity_poly.pdbx_seq_one_letter_code
_entity_poly.pdbx_strand_id
1 'polypeptide(L)' 'MNKILFIATVENHVLNFHLPFIQYFQNKGYKVHVATKLGDRQDELKGLNVICHNIDFSRSPYSLSNKRALNQLIKSNEKK' A
#
# COMPACT_ATOMS: atom_id res chain seq x y z
N MET A 1 -16.80 8.76 5.77
CA MET A 1 -15.42 9.16 5.47
C MET A 1 -14.92 8.32 4.32
N ASN A 2 -14.46 8.95 3.24
CA ASN A 2 -14.04 8.22 2.04
C ASN A 2 -12.67 7.58 2.23
N LYS A 3 -12.44 6.43 1.60
CA LYS A 3 -11.18 5.68 1.68
C LYS A 3 -10.59 5.52 0.28
N ILE A 4 -9.26 5.48 0.20
CA ILE A 4 -8.54 5.12 -1.02
C ILE A 4 -7.40 4.16 -0.69
N LEU A 5 -7.14 3.21 -1.59
CA LEU A 5 -6.07 2.23 -1.46
C LEU A 5 -5.10 2.37 -2.64
N PHE A 6 -3.87 2.77 -2.36
CA PHE A 6 -2.76 2.68 -3.31
C PHE A 6 -2.16 1.28 -3.23
N ILE A 7 -1.91 0.67 -4.38
CA ILE A 7 -1.30 -0.67 -4.47
C ILE A 7 -0.05 -0.58 -5.34
N ALA A 8 1.07 -1.06 -4.83
CA ALA A 8 2.32 -1.19 -5.58
C ALA A 8 3.12 -2.39 -5.08
N THR A 9 3.93 -3.01 -5.95
CA THR A 9 4.72 -4.20 -5.59
C THR A 9 5.73 -3.93 -4.46
N VAL A 10 6.33 -2.74 -4.44
CA VAL A 10 7.33 -2.32 -3.44
C VAL A 10 7.09 -0.89 -2.99
N GLU A 11 7.45 -0.58 -1.74
CA GLU A 11 7.22 0.71 -1.10
C GLU A 11 7.96 1.85 -1.81
N ASN A 12 9.11 1.56 -2.41
CA ASN A 12 9.91 2.54 -3.14
C ASN A 12 9.14 3.17 -4.32
N HIS A 13 8.27 2.40 -4.98
CA HIS A 13 7.44 2.93 -6.06
C HIS A 13 6.39 3.91 -5.52
N VAL A 14 5.82 3.63 -4.34
CA VAL A 14 4.86 4.54 -3.69
C VAL A 14 5.53 5.84 -3.31
N LEU A 15 6.69 5.77 -2.65
CA LEU A 15 7.42 6.95 -2.17
C LEU A 15 7.88 7.86 -3.33
N ASN A 16 8.32 7.28 -4.45
CA ASN A 16 8.88 8.05 -5.55
C ASN A 16 7.82 8.62 -6.51
N PHE A 17 6.66 7.96 -6.66
CA PHE A 17 5.66 8.34 -7.68
C PHE A 17 4.30 8.74 -7.13
N HIS A 18 3.92 8.25 -5.95
CA HIS A 18 2.56 8.42 -5.43
C HIS A 18 2.47 9.43 -4.29
N LEU A 19 3.59 9.93 -3.76
CA LEU A 19 3.61 10.89 -2.67
C LEU A 19 2.73 12.15 -2.93
N PRO A 20 2.78 12.80 -4.12
CA PRO A 20 1.90 13.94 -4.39
C PRO A 20 0.41 13.58 -4.36
N PHE A 21 0.05 12.38 -4.81
CA PHE A 21 -1.34 11.91 -4.83
C PHE A 21 -1.82 11.51 -3.44
N ILE A 22 -0.97 10.90 -2.61
CA ILE A 22 -1.25 10.61 -1.20
C ILE A 22 -1.63 11.89 -0.47
N GLN A 23 -0.79 12.94 -0.59
CA GLN A 23 -1.04 14.24 0.03
C GLN A 23 -2.32 14.88 -0.51
N TYR A 24 -2.55 14.83 -1.83
CA TYR A 24 -3.77 15.34 -2.45
C TYR A 24 -5.04 14.70 -1.87
N PHE A 25 -5.08 13.38 -1.70
CA PHE A 25 -6.24 12.70 -1.13
C PHE A 25 -6.39 12.96 0.37
N GLN A 26 -5.29 13.01 1.13
CA GLN A 26 -5.32 13.39 2.54
C GLN A 26 -5.89 14.80 2.73
N ASN A 27 -5.47 15.77 1.92
CA ASN A 27 -5.99 17.14 1.96
C ASN A 27 -7.49 17.23 1.62
N LYS A 28 -8.02 16.26 0.88
CA LYS A 28 -9.46 16.12 0.62
C LYS A 28 -10.22 15.37 1.71
N GLY A 29 -9.57 15.00 2.82
CA GLY A 29 -10.18 14.29 3.94
C GLY A 29 -10.35 12.78 3.72
N TYR A 30 -9.62 12.20 2.76
CA TYR A 30 -9.65 10.75 2.55
C TYR A 30 -8.74 10.04 3.54
N LYS A 31 -9.19 8.89 4.03
CA LYS A 31 -8.34 7.93 4.72
C LYS A 31 -7.51 7.18 3.68
N VAL A 32 -6.21 7.44 3.63
CA VAL A 32 -5.31 6.83 2.66
C VAL A 32 -4.72 5.53 3.21
N HIS A 33 -4.87 4.46 2.46
CA HIS A 33 -4.26 3.17 2.68
C HIS A 33 -3.22 2.89 1.60
N VAL A 34 -2.15 2.20 1.95
CA VAL A 34 -1.11 1.74 1.02
C VAL A 34 -0.88 0.25 1.24
N ALA A 35 -1.09 -0.56 0.20
CA ALA A 35 -0.78 -1.97 0.19
C ALA A 35 0.45 -2.24 -0.67
N THR A 36 1.53 -2.67 -0.02
CA THR A 36 2.80 -2.91 -0.68
C THR A 36 3.64 -3.91 0.09
N LYS A 37 4.67 -4.47 -0.55
CA LYS A 37 5.67 -5.21 0.20
C LYS A 37 6.54 -4.20 0.93
N LEU A 38 6.56 -4.29 2.26
CA LEU A 38 7.42 -3.42 3.08
C LEU A 38 8.86 -3.94 3.07
N GLY A 39 9.81 -3.02 3.02
CA GLY A 39 11.24 -3.26 3.11
C GLY A 39 11.93 -2.10 3.84
N ASP A 40 13.08 -1.68 3.34
CA ASP A 40 13.99 -0.76 4.05
C ASP A 40 13.42 0.64 4.25
N ARG A 41 12.54 1.11 3.35
CA ARG A 41 11.95 2.46 3.43
C ARG A 41 10.58 2.49 4.09
N GLN A 42 10.21 1.43 4.81
CA GLN A 42 8.89 1.33 5.46
C GLN A 42 8.60 2.46 6.46
N ASP A 43 9.63 2.98 7.13
CA ASP A 43 9.43 3.99 8.18
C ASP A 43 9.14 5.37 7.59
N GLU A 44 9.72 5.69 6.44
CA GLU A 44 9.33 6.87 5.64
C GLU A 44 7.85 6.78 5.25
N LEU A 45 7.42 5.60 4.77
CA LEU A 45 6.03 5.37 4.37
C LEU A 45 5.06 5.51 5.56
N LYS A 46 5.40 4.94 6.73
CA LYS A 46 4.60 5.10 7.96
C LYS A 46 4.54 6.56 8.43
N GLY A 47 5.61 7.33 8.21
CA GLY A 47 5.69 8.76 8.52
C GLY A 47 4.69 9.62 7.74
N LEU A 48 4.13 9.12 6.63
CA LEU A 48 3.16 9.84 5.81
C LEU A 48 1.72 9.85 6.36
N ASN A 49 1.48 9.34 7.58
CA ASN A 49 0.14 9.22 8.15
C ASN A 49 -0.83 8.41 7.24
N VAL A 50 -0.33 7.32 6.67
CA VAL A 50 -1.11 6.36 5.87
C VAL A 50 -1.22 5.03 6.60
N ILE A 51 -2.29 4.27 6.32
CA ILE A 51 -2.40 2.91 6.81
C ILE A 51 -1.63 1.97 5.88
N CYS A 52 -0.51 1.46 6.36
CA CYS A 52 0.32 0.52 5.62
C CYS A 52 -0.18 -0.92 5.80
N HIS A 53 -0.36 -1.63 4.69
CA HIS A 53 -0.64 -3.05 4.64
C HIS A 53 0.53 -3.76 3.99
N ASN A 54 1.25 -4.58 4.77
CA ASN A 54 2.32 -5.40 4.21
C ASN A 54 1.72 -6.57 3.42
N ILE A 55 2.01 -6.61 2.12
CA ILE A 55 1.59 -7.67 1.20
C ILE A 55 2.84 -8.34 0.64
N ASP A 56 2.91 -9.67 0.72
CA ASP A 56 4.05 -10.47 0.29
C ASP A 56 4.11 -10.64 -1.24
N PHE A 57 4.06 -9.54 -1.99
CA PHE A 57 4.16 -9.57 -3.44
C PHE A 57 5.48 -10.22 -3.89
N SER A 58 5.40 -11.00 -4.95
CA SER A 58 6.55 -11.49 -5.69
C SER A 58 6.73 -10.71 -6.99
N ARG A 59 7.99 -10.50 -7.37
CA ARG A 59 8.36 -9.88 -8.66
C ARG A 59 7.99 -10.76 -9.85
N SER A 60 7.99 -12.08 -9.66
CA SER A 60 7.52 -13.00 -10.70
C SER A 60 5.99 -13.01 -10.69
N PRO A 61 5.32 -12.63 -11.80
CA PRO A 61 3.86 -12.57 -11.85
C PRO A 61 3.22 -13.94 -11.63
N TYR A 62 3.88 -15.02 -12.08
CA TYR A 62 3.39 -16.40 -11.99
C TYR A 62 3.80 -17.13 -10.69
N SER A 63 4.38 -16.41 -9.72
CA SER A 63 4.74 -17.02 -8.43
C SER A 63 3.50 -17.49 -7.68
N LEU A 64 3.52 -18.74 -7.19
CA LEU A 64 2.49 -19.27 -6.29
C LEU A 64 2.32 -18.42 -5.02
N SER A 65 3.37 -17.71 -4.59
CA SER A 65 3.29 -16.77 -3.47
C SER A 65 2.32 -15.61 -3.73
N ASN A 66 2.05 -15.24 -4.98
CA ASN A 66 1.08 -14.19 -5.29
C ASN A 66 -0.36 -14.60 -4.98
N LYS A 67 -0.68 -15.90 -4.87
CA LYS A 67 -1.97 -16.35 -4.34
C LYS A 67 -2.14 -15.93 -2.88
N ARG A 68 -1.07 -16.04 -2.08
CA ARG A 68 -1.04 -15.54 -0.70
C ARG A 68 -1.14 -14.02 -0.65
N ALA A 69 -0.42 -13.31 -1.53
CA ALA A 69 -0.51 -11.86 -1.65
C ALA A 69 -1.93 -11.37 -1.97
N LEU A 70 -2.63 -12.06 -2.89
CA LEU A 70 -4.03 -11.77 -3.19
C LEU A 70 -4.94 -11.93 -1.97
N ASN A 71 -4.78 -13.03 -1.22
CA ASN A 71 -5.54 -13.24 0.02
C ASN A 71 -5.24 -12.17 1.08
N GLN A 72 -4.00 -11.71 1.19
CA GLN A 72 -3.62 -10.60 2.09
C GLN A 72 -4.29 -9.30 1.66
N LEU A 73 -4.31 -9.00 0.36
CA LEU A 73 -4.98 -7.81 -0.19
C LEU A 73 -6.47 -7.81 0.11
N ILE A 74 -7.18 -8.92 -0.17
CA ILE A 74 -8.61 -9.03 0.09
C ILE A 74 -8.90 -8.78 1.58
N LYS A 75 -8.17 -9.44 2.48
CA LYS A 75 -8.30 -9.24 3.93
C LYS A 75 -7.98 -7.81 4.37
N SER A 76 -7.05 -7.13 3.71
CA SER A 76 -6.68 -5.74 4.03
C SER A 76 -7.80 -4.74 3.72
N ASN A 77 -8.64 -5.05 2.72
CA ASN A 77 -9.78 -4.22 2.33
C ASN A 77 -10.99 -4.38 3.28
N GLU A 78 -11.09 -5.52 3.97
CA GLU A 78 -12.16 -5.82 4.92
C GLU A 78 -11.94 -5.20 6.32
N LYS A 79 -10.70 -4.79 6.63
CA LYS A 79 -10.38 -4.13 7.90
C LYS A 79 -10.97 -2.71 7.93
N LYS A 80 -12.05 -2.54 8.71
CA LYS A 80 -12.81 -1.28 8.91
C LYS A 80 -11.94 -0.13 9.41
#